data_AF-A0A1B4PMJ9-F1
#
_entry.id   AF-A0A1B4PMJ9-F1
#
_cell.length_a   1.000
_cell.length_b   1.000
_cell.length_c   1.000
_cell.angle_alpha   90.00
_cell.angle_beta   90.00
_cell.angle_gamma   90.00
#
_symmetry.space_group_name_H-M   'P 1'
#
loop_
_entity.id
_entity.type
_entity.pdbx_description
1 polymer ?
#
loop_
_entity_poly.entity_id
_entity_poly.type
_entity_poly.pdbx_seq_one_letter_code
_entity_poly.pdbx_strand_id
1 'polypeptide(L)'
;MMGPNICRRHGIGRVRTTSKGIAARLRIRGQFAPGELVKVSLDRPKYSRDMWMLRAELDEHDVDATFIDNVAHVTAFPKIAALERLRAYACSACMDELLVRSGEAPDEPTSTEQAFDTSVVAANAKWPSNHARCELHGLILPTRTSPDIEEAILSIDVVRDRHVVRVIKASVNHEHGYWFDEAFLRRVCGPDIDIVGSTFRIDSEAAFVKLWDAGERVCPVCLREVLRRSGVMDADTGG
;
A
#
# COMPACT_ATOMS: atom_id res chain seq x y z
N MET A 1 2.28 -0.16 19.92
CA MET A 1 2.82 -1.18 18.99
C MET A 1 2.10 -0.96 17.67
N MET A 2 2.76 -0.45 16.63
CA MET A 2 2.14 -0.37 15.30
C MET A 2 1.88 -1.80 14.83
N GLY A 3 0.65 -2.11 14.41
CA GLY A 3 0.32 -3.43 13.86
C GLY A 3 1.24 -3.78 12.68
N PRO A 4 1.36 -5.06 12.30
CA PRO A 4 2.20 -5.45 11.18
C PRO A 4 1.77 -4.70 9.92
N ASN A 5 2.64 -3.82 9.41
CA ASN A 5 2.42 -3.19 8.12
C ASN A 5 2.56 -4.28 7.04
N ILE A 6 1.50 -4.48 6.26
CA ILE A 6 1.52 -5.43 5.15
C ILE A 6 2.17 -4.73 3.96
N CYS A 7 3.39 -5.14 3.64
CA CYS A 7 4.09 -4.70 2.44
C CYS A 7 3.37 -5.26 1.20
N ARG A 8 3.17 -4.42 0.17
CA ARG A 8 2.58 -4.86 -1.11
C ARG A 8 3.42 -5.92 -1.82
N ARG A 9 4.73 -5.97 -1.59
CA ARG A 9 5.65 -6.95 -2.19
C ARG A 9 5.91 -8.15 -1.30
N HIS A 10 6.26 -7.93 -0.03
CA HIS A 10 6.73 -8.99 0.88
C HIS A 10 5.68 -9.48 1.89
N GLY A 11 4.53 -8.81 1.98
CA GLY A 11 3.48 -9.14 2.93
C GLY A 11 3.82 -8.74 4.36
N ILE A 12 3.47 -9.59 5.33
CA ILE A 12 3.76 -9.39 6.75
C ILE A 12 5.27 -9.51 6.98
N GLY A 13 5.84 -8.48 7.60
CA GLY A 13 7.25 -8.48 7.96
C GLY A 13 7.58 -7.44 9.01
N ARG A 14 8.87 -7.35 9.33
CA ARG A 14 9.40 -6.30 10.19
C ARG A 14 9.36 -4.97 9.45
N VAL A 15 9.21 -3.90 10.23
CA VAL A 15 9.33 -2.54 9.74
C VAL A 15 10.66 -1.96 10.17
N ARG A 16 11.28 -1.16 9.30
CA ARG A 16 12.44 -0.33 9.64
C ARG A 16 12.08 1.14 9.56
N THR A 17 12.84 1.92 10.31
CA THR A 17 12.78 3.36 10.27
C THR A 17 13.64 3.86 9.11
N THR A 18 13.05 4.68 8.24
CA THR A 18 13.78 5.33 7.15
C THR A 18 13.37 6.79 7.07
N SER A 19 14.08 7.60 6.30
CA SER A 19 13.58 8.91 5.90
C SER A 19 12.42 8.81 4.90
N LYS A 20 11.70 9.92 4.71
CA LYS A 20 10.66 10.06 3.69
C LYS A 20 11.23 9.91 2.27
N GLY A 21 12.44 10.43 2.00
CA GLY A 21 13.11 10.28 0.70
C GLY A 21 13.36 8.82 0.34
N ILE A 22 13.89 8.03 1.29
CA ILE A 22 14.08 6.59 1.11
C ILE A 22 12.73 5.88 0.93
N ALA A 23 11.74 6.17 1.78
CA ALA A 23 10.42 5.54 1.68
C ALA A 23 9.74 5.80 0.32
N ALA A 24 9.92 6.99 -0.24
CA ALA A 24 9.45 7.32 -1.58
C ALA A 24 10.18 6.50 -2.66
N ARG A 25 11.51 6.40 -2.57
CA ARG A 25 12.32 5.60 -3.51
C ARG A 25 11.96 4.11 -3.48
N LEU A 26 11.67 3.57 -2.29
CA LEU A 26 11.22 2.19 -2.12
C LEU A 26 9.90 1.89 -2.86
N ARG A 27 8.95 2.83 -2.86
CA ARG A 27 7.66 2.67 -3.55
C ARG A 27 7.80 2.50 -5.06
N ILE A 28 8.78 3.19 -5.65
CA ILE A 28 9.08 3.10 -7.08
C ILE A 28 10.19 2.08 -7.38
N ARG A 29 10.64 1.34 -6.35
CA ARG A 29 11.71 0.33 -6.45
C ARG A 29 13.00 0.83 -7.11
N GLY A 30 13.32 2.10 -6.89
CA GLY A 30 14.54 2.66 -7.44
C GLY A 30 15.79 2.26 -6.65
N GLN A 31 16.88 2.95 -6.96
CA GLN A 31 18.18 2.83 -6.30
C GLN A 31 18.77 4.23 -6.09
N PHE A 32 19.82 4.29 -5.27
CA PHE A 32 20.66 5.46 -5.06
C PHE A 32 22.07 5.19 -5.58
N ALA A 33 22.85 6.25 -5.81
CA ALA A 33 24.27 6.11 -6.07
C ALA A 33 25.00 5.70 -4.77
N PRO A 34 26.15 5.02 -4.87
CA PRO A 34 26.93 4.63 -3.70
C PRO A 34 27.26 5.83 -2.81
N GLY A 35 27.10 5.68 -1.48
CA GLY A 35 27.39 6.73 -0.50
C GLY A 35 26.31 7.81 -0.31
N GLU A 36 25.23 7.80 -1.11
CA GLU A 36 24.06 8.66 -0.89
C GLU A 36 23.21 8.22 0.30
N LEU A 37 23.40 6.98 0.78
CA LEU A 37 22.71 6.42 1.93
C LEU A 37 23.59 6.49 3.17
N VAL A 38 22.96 6.73 4.31
CA VAL A 38 23.64 6.71 5.61
C VAL A 38 22.71 6.08 6.66
N LYS A 39 23.28 5.19 7.46
CA LYS A 39 22.62 4.69 8.67
C LYS A 39 22.89 5.68 9.80
N VAL A 40 21.84 6.16 10.45
CA VAL A 40 21.92 7.15 11.51
C VAL A 40 21.45 6.51 12.80
N SER A 41 22.29 6.55 13.84
CA SER A 41 21.91 6.22 15.21
C SER A 41 21.50 7.48 15.95
N LEU A 42 20.25 7.53 16.40
CA LEU A 42 19.72 8.62 17.20
C LEU A 42 19.91 8.27 18.68
N ASP A 43 21.03 8.70 19.25
CA ASP A 43 21.48 8.30 20.58
C ASP A 43 20.84 9.16 21.67
N ARG A 44 19.97 8.54 22.47
CA ARG A 44 19.35 9.17 23.65
C ARG A 44 19.92 8.53 24.92
N PRO A 45 19.85 9.21 26.09
CA PRO A 45 20.45 8.69 27.33
C PRO A 45 19.98 7.29 27.77
N LYS A 46 18.81 6.82 27.32
CA LYS A 46 18.23 5.53 27.73
C LYS A 46 18.10 4.51 26.61
N TYR A 47 18.26 4.92 25.35
CA TYR A 47 18.11 4.06 24.18
C TYR A 47 18.63 4.76 22.94
N SER A 48 19.05 3.98 21.94
CA SER A 48 19.32 4.47 20.60
C SER A 48 18.28 3.93 19.63
N ARG A 49 18.08 4.65 18.52
CA ARG A 49 17.24 4.18 17.41
C ARG A 49 17.94 4.40 16.09
N ASP A 50 18.03 3.33 15.32
CA ASP A 50 18.60 3.38 13.99
C ASP A 50 17.54 3.82 12.96
N MET A 51 18.00 4.61 12.01
CA MET A 51 17.21 5.08 10.88
C MET A 51 18.11 5.21 9.65
N TRP A 52 17.68 4.65 8.52
CA TRP A 52 18.35 4.91 7.24
C TRP A 52 17.87 6.25 6.67
N MET A 53 18.78 7.06 6.15
CA MET A 53 18.49 8.39 5.59
C MET A 53 19.33 8.65 4.34
N LEU A 54 18.94 9.66 3.57
CA LEU A 54 19.84 10.21 2.55
C LEU A 54 20.92 11.04 3.25
N ARG A 55 22.15 10.98 2.74
CA ARG A 55 23.26 11.82 3.20
C ARG A 55 22.88 13.30 3.12
N ALA A 56 22.30 13.71 1.99
CA ALA A 56 21.83 15.09 1.81
C ALA A 56 20.79 15.52 2.85
N GLU A 57 19.84 14.64 3.23
CA GLU A 57 18.85 14.95 4.28
C GLU A 57 19.54 15.12 5.66
N LEU A 58 20.62 14.37 5.93
CA LEU A 58 21.39 14.53 7.16
C LEU A 58 22.16 15.87 7.15
N ASP A 59 22.79 16.20 6.02
CA ASP A 59 23.60 17.41 5.84
C ASP A 59 22.76 18.69 5.91
N GLU A 60 21.53 18.68 5.35
CA GLU A 60 20.57 19.79 5.45
C GLU A 60 20.23 20.18 6.89
N HIS A 61 20.36 19.26 7.82
CA HIS A 61 20.10 19.49 9.24
C HIS A 61 21.34 19.91 10.02
N ASP A 62 22.50 20.07 9.37
CA ASP A 62 23.76 20.54 9.95
C ASP A 62 24.05 19.81 11.27
N VAL A 63 24.10 18.47 11.17
CA VAL A 63 24.16 17.58 12.32
C VAL A 63 25.62 17.27 12.65
N ASP A 64 26.05 17.64 13.85
CA ASP A 64 27.32 17.16 14.41
C ASP A 64 27.18 15.66 14.75
N ALA A 65 27.61 14.81 13.80
CA ALA A 65 27.57 13.35 13.94
C ALA A 65 28.97 12.77 14.12
N THR A 66 29.10 11.79 15.02
CA THR A 66 30.31 10.95 15.11
C THR A 66 30.11 9.70 14.26
N PHE A 67 31.06 9.36 13.39
CA PHE A 67 30.96 8.15 12.57
C PHE A 67 31.68 6.97 13.22
N ILE A 68 30.95 5.88 13.45
CA ILE A 68 31.47 4.60 13.96
C ILE A 68 30.94 3.50 13.05
N ASP A 69 31.81 2.71 12.45
CA ASP A 69 31.44 1.61 11.53
C ASP A 69 30.43 2.03 10.44
N ASN A 70 30.65 3.22 9.84
CA ASN A 70 29.77 3.85 8.83
C ASN A 70 28.36 4.24 9.32
N VAL A 71 28.12 4.22 10.63
CA VAL A 71 26.90 4.73 11.27
C VAL A 71 27.14 6.14 11.79
N ALA A 72 26.25 7.07 11.46
CA ALA A 72 26.28 8.45 11.97
C ALA A 72 25.58 8.52 13.34
N HIS A 73 26.34 8.71 14.40
CA HIS A 73 25.85 8.84 15.76
C HIS A 73 25.51 10.29 16.10
N VAL A 74 24.24 10.55 16.39
CA VAL A 74 23.71 11.88 16.69
C VAL A 74 23.22 11.90 18.14
N THR A 75 23.84 12.75 18.97
CA THR A 75 23.55 12.85 20.41
C THR A 75 22.78 14.14 20.78
N ALA A 76 22.88 15.18 19.94
CA ALA A 76 22.24 16.47 20.20
C ALA A 76 20.71 16.38 20.10
N PHE A 77 20.02 16.51 21.23
CA PHE A 77 18.56 16.31 21.32
C PHE A 77 17.72 17.15 20.32
N PRO A 78 18.00 18.45 20.09
CA PRO A 78 17.26 19.22 19.09
C PRO A 78 17.42 18.68 17.66
N LYS A 79 18.61 18.17 17.31
CA LYS A 79 18.91 17.59 16.00
C LYS A 79 18.25 16.22 15.85
N ILE A 80 18.29 15.38 16.88
CA ILE A 80 17.53 14.12 16.92
C ILE A 80 16.05 14.37 16.64
N ALA A 81 15.44 15.35 17.32
CA ALA A 81 14.03 15.68 17.13
C ALA A 81 13.73 16.18 15.71
N ALA A 82 14.67 16.85 15.04
CA ALA A 82 14.53 17.25 13.65
C ALA A 82 14.53 16.05 12.70
N LEU A 83 15.51 15.15 12.84
CA LEU A 83 15.61 13.94 12.03
C LEU A 83 14.41 13.00 12.23
N GLU A 84 13.89 12.90 13.46
CA GLU A 84 12.68 12.09 13.74
C GLU A 84 11.43 12.63 13.03
N ARG A 85 11.37 13.90 12.63
CA ARG A 85 10.24 14.43 11.82
C ARG A 85 10.30 13.98 10.36
N LEU A 86 11.45 13.55 9.88
CA LEU A 86 11.63 12.92 8.57
C LEU A 86 11.30 11.42 8.59
N ARG A 87 10.99 10.87 9.78
CA ARG A 87 10.72 9.44 9.94
C ARG A 87 9.55 8.96 9.08
N ALA A 88 9.82 7.88 8.38
CA ALA A 88 8.88 7.00 7.72
C ALA A 88 9.14 5.56 8.17
N TYR A 89 8.16 4.69 7.93
CA TYR A 89 8.27 3.27 8.20
C TYR A 89 8.23 2.52 6.87
N ALA A 90 9.20 1.63 6.67
CA ALA A 90 9.33 0.82 5.47
C ALA A 90 9.40 -0.67 5.82
N CYS A 91 9.05 -1.53 4.87
CA CYS A 91 9.30 -2.96 4.98
C CYS A 91 10.82 -3.21 5.06
N SER A 92 11.26 -4.03 6.02
CA SER A 92 12.69 -4.37 6.18
C SER A 92 13.26 -5.03 4.92
N ALA A 93 12.54 -5.97 4.32
CA ALA A 93 12.99 -6.65 3.10
C ALA A 93 13.08 -5.68 1.91
N CYS A 94 12.13 -4.76 1.74
CA CYS A 94 12.27 -3.70 0.73
C CYS A 94 13.51 -2.83 0.97
N MET A 95 13.84 -2.55 2.24
CA MET A 95 15.04 -1.79 2.60
C MET A 95 16.31 -2.57 2.24
N ASP A 96 16.41 -3.85 2.61
CA ASP A 96 17.57 -4.67 2.29
C ASP A 96 17.76 -4.83 0.76
N GLU A 97 16.66 -5.01 0.01
CA GLU A 97 16.71 -4.99 -1.46
C GLU A 97 17.20 -3.64 -2.01
N LEU A 98 16.81 -2.51 -1.42
CA LEU A 98 17.30 -1.18 -1.83
C LEU A 98 18.79 -1.01 -1.53
N LEU A 99 19.25 -1.47 -0.37
CA LEU A 99 20.66 -1.42 0.02
C LEU A 99 21.50 -2.18 -1.03
N VAL A 100 21.12 -3.41 -1.35
CA VAL A 100 21.78 -4.21 -2.39
C VAL A 100 21.76 -3.49 -3.75
N ARG A 101 20.61 -2.96 -4.20
CA ARG A 101 20.53 -2.20 -5.46
C ARG A 101 21.41 -0.94 -5.47
N SER A 102 21.68 -0.36 -4.30
CA SER A 102 22.48 0.87 -4.15
C SER A 102 23.95 0.58 -3.83
N GLY A 103 24.37 -0.69 -3.82
CA GLY A 103 25.75 -1.10 -3.51
C GLY A 103 26.09 -1.10 -2.02
N GLU A 104 25.08 -1.00 -1.15
CA GLU A 104 25.23 -1.02 0.31
C GLU A 104 25.00 -2.43 0.88
N ALA A 105 25.60 -2.71 2.04
CA ALA A 105 25.38 -3.98 2.74
C ALA A 105 23.97 -4.03 3.35
N PRO A 106 23.16 -5.07 3.06
CA PRO A 106 21.87 -5.25 3.73
C PRO A 106 22.07 -5.70 5.19
N ASP A 107 21.10 -5.43 6.06
CA ASP A 107 21.17 -5.90 7.45
C ASP A 107 20.75 -7.40 7.55
N GLU A 108 19.92 -7.91 6.64
CA GLU A 108 19.59 -9.34 6.51
C GLU A 108 20.05 -9.88 5.14
N PRO A 109 20.50 -11.15 5.04
CA PRO A 109 20.97 -11.74 3.78
C PRO A 109 19.97 -11.55 2.64
N THR A 110 20.36 -10.79 1.63
CA THR A 110 19.54 -10.48 0.45
C THR A 110 20.42 -10.62 -0.79
N SER A 111 20.00 -11.44 -1.75
CA SER A 111 20.78 -11.66 -2.97
C SER A 111 20.53 -10.56 -4.00
N THR A 112 21.47 -10.41 -4.94
CA THR A 112 21.32 -9.50 -6.08
C THR A 112 20.08 -9.86 -6.91
N GLU A 113 19.83 -11.15 -7.15
CA GLU A 113 18.66 -11.62 -7.91
C GLU A 113 17.36 -11.20 -7.23
N GLN A 114 17.27 -11.34 -5.90
CA GLN A 114 16.10 -10.88 -5.14
C GLN A 114 15.94 -9.36 -5.19
N ALA A 115 17.04 -8.63 -5.07
CA ALA A 115 17.03 -7.16 -5.09
C ALA A 115 16.57 -6.60 -6.44
N PHE A 116 16.88 -7.27 -7.55
CA PHE A 116 16.51 -6.87 -8.91
C PHE A 116 15.28 -7.59 -9.49
N ASP A 117 14.70 -8.57 -8.79
CA ASP A 117 13.49 -9.29 -9.21
C ASP A 117 12.33 -8.32 -9.51
N THR A 118 11.77 -8.36 -10.72
CA THR A 118 10.74 -7.42 -11.17
C THR A 118 9.33 -7.76 -10.70
N SER A 119 9.13 -8.91 -10.06
CA SER A 119 7.82 -9.37 -9.61
C SER A 119 7.10 -8.35 -8.73
N VAL A 120 5.79 -8.23 -8.87
CA VAL A 120 5.03 -7.28 -8.02
C VAL A 120 4.89 -7.80 -6.58
N VAL A 121 4.75 -9.12 -6.44
CA VAL A 121 4.77 -9.84 -5.15
C VAL A 121 5.96 -10.78 -5.14
N ALA A 122 6.78 -10.72 -4.09
CA ALA A 122 7.92 -11.60 -3.94
C ALA A 122 7.46 -13.05 -3.74
N ALA A 123 8.19 -14.01 -4.31
CA ALA A 123 7.80 -15.43 -4.27
C ALA A 123 7.66 -16.00 -2.85
N ASN A 124 8.41 -15.45 -1.89
CA ASN A 124 8.41 -15.87 -0.48
C ASN A 124 7.51 -15.01 0.42
N ALA A 125 6.70 -14.12 -0.15
CA ALA A 125 5.84 -13.24 0.63
C ALA A 125 4.82 -14.03 1.46
N LYS A 126 4.54 -13.54 2.68
CA LYS A 126 3.58 -14.15 3.61
C LYS A 126 2.48 -13.18 3.93
N TRP A 127 1.21 -13.55 3.75
CA TRP A 127 0.08 -12.67 4.00
C TRP A 127 -1.12 -13.42 4.60
N PRO A 128 -2.03 -12.72 5.31
CA PRO A 128 -3.22 -13.36 5.87
C PRO A 128 -4.17 -13.84 4.77
N SER A 129 -4.98 -14.86 5.06
CA SER A 129 -5.92 -15.48 4.10
C SER A 129 -6.93 -14.51 3.46
N ASN A 130 -7.19 -13.37 4.11
CA ASN A 130 -8.11 -12.37 3.57
C ASN A 130 -7.46 -11.46 2.50
N HIS A 131 -6.15 -11.49 2.30
CA HIS A 131 -5.46 -10.73 1.24
C HIS A 131 -5.38 -11.52 -0.08
N ALA A 132 -5.21 -10.80 -1.18
CA ALA A 132 -5.05 -11.37 -2.51
C ALA A 132 -3.88 -10.71 -3.25
N ARG A 133 -3.32 -11.44 -4.23
CA ARG A 133 -2.31 -10.93 -5.14
C ARG A 133 -3.00 -10.21 -6.30
N CYS A 134 -2.57 -8.99 -6.59
CA CYS A 134 -2.88 -8.26 -7.81
C CYS A 134 -1.59 -8.10 -8.62
N GLU A 135 -1.63 -8.47 -9.91
CA GLU A 135 -0.45 -8.40 -10.79
C GLU A 135 0.01 -6.98 -11.09
N LEU A 136 -0.75 -5.95 -10.70
CA LEU A 136 -0.39 -4.54 -10.88
C LEU A 136 -0.03 -3.85 -9.56
N HIS A 137 -0.77 -4.14 -8.50
CA HIS A 137 -0.70 -3.40 -7.23
C HIS A 137 -0.12 -4.22 -6.06
N GLY A 138 0.23 -5.48 -6.30
CA GLY A 138 0.81 -6.37 -5.32
C GLY A 138 -0.22 -6.96 -4.37
N LEU A 139 0.18 -7.23 -3.14
CA LEU A 139 -0.69 -7.70 -2.09
C LEU A 139 -1.66 -6.60 -1.68
N ILE A 140 -2.94 -6.91 -1.80
CA ILE A 140 -4.05 -6.01 -1.50
C ILE A 140 -5.06 -6.70 -0.61
N LEU A 141 -5.81 -5.90 0.14
CA LEU A 141 -7.07 -6.35 0.72
C LEU A 141 -8.14 -6.19 -0.37
N PRO A 142 -8.69 -7.28 -0.94
CA PRO A 142 -9.64 -7.18 -2.03
C PRO A 142 -10.96 -6.58 -1.56
N THR A 143 -11.62 -5.87 -2.47
CA THR A 143 -13.03 -5.52 -2.38
C THR A 143 -13.86 -6.52 -3.19
N ARG A 144 -15.18 -6.32 -3.23
CA ARG A 144 -16.09 -7.09 -4.08
C ARG A 144 -16.72 -6.22 -5.15
N THR A 145 -17.00 -6.83 -6.31
CA THR A 145 -17.75 -6.25 -7.42
C THR A 145 -18.49 -7.37 -8.17
N SER A 146 -19.25 -7.03 -9.19
CA SER A 146 -19.90 -8.03 -10.03
C SER A 146 -18.96 -8.63 -11.10
N PRO A 147 -19.23 -9.84 -11.61
CA PRO A 147 -18.37 -10.52 -12.59
C PRO A 147 -18.09 -9.71 -13.86
N ASP A 148 -19.07 -8.97 -14.39
CA ASP A 148 -18.87 -8.16 -15.60
C ASP A 148 -17.87 -7.01 -15.36
N ILE A 149 -17.84 -6.44 -14.15
CA ILE A 149 -16.87 -5.39 -13.78
C ILE A 149 -15.49 -6.02 -13.51
N GLU A 150 -15.44 -7.22 -12.91
CA GLU A 150 -14.19 -7.98 -12.79
C GLU A 150 -13.58 -8.28 -14.16
N GLU A 151 -14.39 -8.72 -15.12
CA GLU A 151 -13.93 -8.99 -16.49
C GLU A 151 -13.35 -7.74 -17.15
N ALA A 152 -13.97 -6.57 -16.96
CA ALA A 152 -13.41 -5.29 -17.42
C ALA A 152 -12.07 -4.96 -16.73
N ILE A 153 -11.91 -5.30 -15.46
CA ILE A 153 -10.63 -5.16 -14.74
C ILE A 153 -9.55 -6.07 -15.34
N LEU A 154 -9.86 -7.35 -15.55
CA LEU A 154 -8.90 -8.35 -16.05
C LEU A 154 -8.49 -8.09 -17.50
N SER A 155 -9.42 -7.59 -18.32
CA SER A 155 -9.17 -7.21 -19.72
C SER A 155 -8.58 -5.81 -19.90
N ILE A 156 -8.47 -5.02 -18.81
CA ILE A 156 -8.03 -3.61 -18.85
C ILE A 156 -8.94 -2.76 -19.77
N ASP A 157 -10.19 -3.16 -19.95
CA ASP A 157 -11.21 -2.43 -20.73
C ASP A 157 -12.08 -1.53 -19.82
N VAL A 158 -13.17 -1.01 -20.38
CA VAL A 158 -14.24 -0.29 -19.68
C VAL A 158 -15.45 -1.19 -19.49
N VAL A 159 -16.25 -0.90 -18.47
CA VAL A 159 -17.58 -1.48 -18.31
C VAL A 159 -18.50 -0.95 -19.43
N ARG A 160 -18.86 -1.80 -20.39
CA ARG A 160 -19.74 -1.44 -21.52
C ARG A 160 -21.16 -1.94 -21.29
N ASP A 161 -22.14 -1.13 -21.72
CA ASP A 161 -23.56 -1.51 -21.79
C ASP A 161 -24.17 -2.02 -20.47
N ARG A 162 -23.56 -1.71 -19.33
CA ARG A 162 -24.06 -2.06 -17.99
C ARG A 162 -24.27 -0.81 -17.15
N HIS A 163 -25.41 -0.74 -16.48
CA HIS A 163 -25.67 0.29 -15.50
C HIS A 163 -24.95 -0.06 -14.19
N VAL A 164 -23.90 0.71 -13.88
CA VAL A 164 -23.13 0.54 -12.63
C VAL A 164 -23.82 1.31 -11.51
N VAL A 165 -24.02 0.62 -10.38
CA VAL A 165 -24.75 1.12 -9.23
C VAL A 165 -23.81 1.19 -8.03
N ARG A 166 -23.82 2.34 -7.34
CA ARG A 166 -23.15 2.51 -6.06
C ARG A 166 -24.01 1.91 -4.95
N VAL A 167 -23.51 0.87 -4.31
CA VAL A 167 -24.11 0.25 -3.13
C VAL A 167 -23.57 0.90 -1.88
N ILE A 168 -24.45 1.35 -1.00
CA ILE A 168 -24.12 1.96 0.29
C ILE A 168 -24.68 1.06 1.40
N LYS A 169 -23.81 0.65 2.33
CA LYS A 169 -24.21 -0.06 3.54
C LYS A 169 -24.63 0.95 4.60
N ALA A 170 -25.92 1.02 4.92
CA ALA A 170 -26.46 2.10 5.76
C ALA A 170 -25.99 2.06 7.23
N SER A 171 -25.56 0.91 7.72
CA SER A 171 -25.08 0.74 9.11
C SER A 171 -23.66 1.29 9.37
N VAL A 172 -22.97 1.82 8.35
CA VAL A 172 -21.61 2.33 8.48
C VAL A 172 -21.62 3.86 8.41
N ASN A 173 -21.11 4.52 9.46
CA ASN A 173 -21.05 5.99 9.59
C ASN A 173 -20.24 6.70 8.48
N HIS A 174 -19.51 5.93 7.66
CA HIS A 174 -18.82 6.40 6.47
C HIS A 174 -19.46 5.73 5.26
N GLU A 175 -19.90 6.52 4.28
CA GLU A 175 -20.48 6.05 3.02
C GLU A 175 -19.42 5.37 2.13
N HIS A 176 -18.89 4.23 2.59
CA HIS A 176 -18.08 3.36 1.75
C HIS A 176 -18.98 2.82 0.64
N GLY A 177 -18.83 3.42 -0.55
CA GLY A 177 -19.46 2.92 -1.76
C GLY A 177 -18.81 1.61 -2.19
N TYR A 178 -19.64 0.66 -2.57
CA TYR A 178 -19.25 -0.49 -3.36
C TYR A 178 -19.89 -0.36 -4.74
N TRP A 179 -19.32 -0.98 -5.77
CA TRP A 179 -19.82 -0.84 -7.13
C TRP A 179 -20.15 -2.20 -7.71
N PHE A 180 -21.34 -2.33 -8.28
CA PHE A 180 -21.84 -3.55 -8.91
C PHE A 180 -22.70 -3.15 -10.11
N ASP A 181 -22.83 -4.03 -11.10
CA ASP A 181 -23.85 -3.82 -12.14
C ASP A 181 -25.25 -4.12 -11.62
N GLU A 182 -26.25 -3.40 -12.14
CA GLU A 182 -27.65 -3.54 -11.73
C GLU A 182 -28.20 -4.96 -11.94
N ALA A 183 -27.85 -5.64 -13.03
CA ALA A 183 -28.38 -6.97 -13.32
C ALA A 183 -27.92 -8.00 -12.28
N PHE A 184 -26.65 -7.90 -11.85
CA PHE A 184 -26.12 -8.66 -10.73
C PHE A 184 -26.87 -8.36 -9.43
N LEU A 185 -27.08 -7.08 -9.11
CA LEU A 185 -27.81 -6.68 -7.89
C LEU A 185 -29.24 -7.24 -7.87
N ARG A 186 -29.98 -7.11 -8.97
CA ARG A 186 -31.36 -7.64 -9.07
C ARG A 186 -31.39 -9.17 -8.94
N ARG A 187 -30.37 -9.86 -9.45
CA ARG A 187 -30.25 -11.32 -9.31
C ARG A 187 -30.00 -11.75 -7.86
N VAL A 188 -29.14 -11.05 -7.13
CA VAL A 188 -28.72 -11.45 -5.77
C VAL A 188 -29.68 -10.94 -4.69
N CYS A 189 -30.10 -9.69 -4.80
CA CYS A 189 -30.91 -8.99 -3.81
C CYS A 189 -32.42 -9.04 -4.11
N GLY A 190 -32.82 -9.40 -5.33
CA GLY A 190 -34.20 -9.52 -5.77
C GLY A 190 -34.58 -8.48 -6.85
N PRO A 191 -35.59 -8.78 -7.69
CA PRO A 191 -35.96 -7.92 -8.81
C PRO A 191 -36.49 -6.56 -8.37
N ASP A 192 -37.05 -6.45 -7.16
CA ASP A 192 -37.77 -5.27 -6.65
C ASP A 192 -36.89 -4.34 -5.82
N ILE A 193 -35.55 -4.44 -5.90
CA ILE A 193 -34.67 -3.50 -5.22
C ILE A 193 -34.88 -2.07 -5.75
N ASP A 194 -34.93 -1.13 -4.80
CA ASP A 194 -35.07 0.30 -5.09
C ASP A 194 -33.70 0.92 -5.38
N ILE A 195 -33.50 1.34 -6.62
CA ILE A 195 -32.27 1.98 -7.09
C ILE A 195 -32.64 3.41 -7.50
N VAL A 196 -32.16 4.38 -6.72
CA VAL A 196 -32.45 5.79 -6.93
C VAL A 196 -31.24 6.45 -7.58
N GLY A 197 -31.37 6.84 -8.86
CA GLY A 197 -30.35 7.60 -9.60
C GLY A 197 -28.96 6.95 -9.65
N SER A 198 -28.88 5.59 -9.67
CA SER A 198 -27.65 4.78 -9.58
C SER A 198 -27.10 4.52 -8.18
N THR A 199 -27.90 4.72 -7.13
CA THR A 199 -27.55 4.34 -5.76
C THR A 199 -28.51 3.30 -5.21
N PHE A 200 -27.98 2.25 -4.60
CA PHE A 200 -28.73 1.23 -3.86
C PHE A 200 -28.28 1.23 -2.39
N ARG A 201 -29.21 1.37 -1.46
CA ARG A 201 -28.93 1.33 0.00
C ARG A 201 -29.34 -0.01 0.58
N ILE A 202 -28.43 -0.64 1.32
CA ILE A 202 -28.68 -1.89 2.03
C ILE A 202 -28.62 -1.63 3.53
N ASP A 203 -29.77 -1.80 4.20
CA ASP A 203 -29.92 -1.61 5.64
C ASP A 203 -29.66 -2.90 6.44
N SER A 204 -29.86 -4.05 5.81
CA SER A 204 -29.70 -5.37 6.45
C SER A 204 -28.28 -5.90 6.31
N GLU A 205 -27.63 -6.21 7.43
CA GLU A 205 -26.31 -6.86 7.45
C GLU A 205 -26.34 -8.19 6.70
N ALA A 206 -27.39 -9.00 6.89
CA ALA A 206 -27.52 -10.30 6.24
C ALA A 206 -27.64 -10.16 4.71
N ALA A 207 -28.36 -9.14 4.23
CA ALA A 207 -28.45 -8.85 2.80
C ALA A 207 -27.11 -8.38 2.24
N PHE A 208 -26.37 -7.56 2.99
CA PHE A 208 -25.03 -7.12 2.59
C PHE A 208 -24.05 -8.28 2.53
N VAL A 209 -24.02 -9.17 3.54
CA VAL A 209 -23.16 -10.36 3.55
C VAL A 209 -23.49 -11.27 2.37
N LYS A 210 -24.78 -11.50 2.07
CA LYS A 210 -25.20 -12.27 0.89
C LYS A 210 -24.67 -11.66 -0.41
N LEU A 211 -24.75 -10.34 -0.58
CA LEU A 211 -24.18 -9.63 -1.73
C LEU A 211 -22.65 -9.78 -1.78
N TRP A 212 -22.00 -9.60 -0.65
CA TRP A 212 -20.54 -9.63 -0.51
C TRP A 212 -19.95 -11.00 -0.82
N ASP A 213 -20.62 -12.07 -0.39
CA ASP A 213 -20.21 -13.46 -0.63
C ASP A 213 -20.46 -13.88 -2.09
N ALA A 214 -21.46 -13.30 -2.75
CA ALA A 214 -21.75 -13.55 -4.15
C ALA A 214 -20.85 -12.78 -5.14
N GLY A 215 -20.21 -11.69 -4.69
CA GLY A 215 -19.37 -10.84 -5.54
C GLY A 215 -17.96 -11.38 -5.75
N GLU A 216 -17.29 -10.91 -6.79
CA GLU A 216 -15.93 -11.32 -7.16
C GLU A 216 -14.87 -10.51 -6.42
N ARG A 217 -13.75 -11.15 -6.06
CA ARG A 217 -12.66 -10.50 -5.29
C ARG A 217 -11.75 -9.73 -6.24
N VAL A 218 -11.79 -8.39 -6.15
CA VAL A 218 -10.98 -7.54 -7.03
C VAL A 218 -10.07 -6.59 -6.25
N CYS A 219 -9.00 -6.14 -6.91
CA CYS A 219 -8.15 -5.08 -6.40
C CYS A 219 -8.93 -3.75 -6.34
N PRO A 220 -9.03 -3.08 -5.16
CA PRO A 220 -9.75 -1.81 -5.05
C PRO A 220 -9.18 -0.70 -5.94
N VAL A 221 -7.87 -0.73 -6.21
CA VAL A 221 -7.21 0.27 -7.07
C VAL A 221 -7.57 0.01 -8.54
N CYS A 222 -7.53 -1.25 -8.99
CA CYS A 222 -7.97 -1.59 -10.35
C CYS A 222 -9.46 -1.28 -10.56
N LEU A 223 -10.30 -1.56 -9.56
CA LEU A 223 -11.72 -1.21 -9.60
C LEU A 223 -11.91 0.29 -9.79
N ARG A 224 -11.28 1.12 -8.96
CA ARG A 224 -11.35 2.58 -9.08
C ARG A 224 -10.90 3.05 -10.47
N GLU A 225 -9.84 2.46 -10.99
CA GLU A 225 -9.29 2.83 -12.30
C GLU A 225 -10.21 2.43 -13.47
N VAL A 226 -10.83 1.24 -13.41
CA VAL A 226 -11.87 0.86 -14.39
C VAL A 226 -13.06 1.80 -14.31
N LEU A 227 -13.59 2.06 -13.10
CA LEU A 227 -14.75 2.93 -12.92
C LEU A 227 -14.51 4.35 -13.45
N ARG A 228 -13.29 4.90 -13.26
CA ARG A 228 -12.89 6.18 -13.85
C ARG A 228 -12.84 6.14 -15.36
N ARG A 229 -12.18 5.12 -15.94
CA ARG A 229 -12.11 4.95 -17.40
C ARG A 229 -13.49 4.75 -18.04
N SER A 230 -14.43 4.18 -17.29
CA SER A 230 -15.83 4.01 -17.69
C SER A 230 -16.71 5.23 -17.45
N GLY A 231 -16.19 6.34 -16.91
CA GLY A 231 -16.98 7.55 -16.63
C GLY A 231 -17.97 7.41 -15.47
N VAL A 232 -17.83 6.39 -14.63
CA VAL A 232 -18.69 6.14 -13.46
C VAL A 232 -18.23 6.95 -12.23
N MET A 233 -16.92 7.16 -12.11
CA MET A 233 -16.32 7.97 -11.03
C MET A 233 -15.56 9.13 -11.64
N ASP A 234 -15.69 10.31 -11.01
CA ASP A 234 -14.84 11.44 -11.32
C ASP A 234 -13.38 11.14 -10.95
N ALA A 235 -12.45 11.74 -11.69
CA ALA A 235 -11.01 11.58 -11.47
C ALA A 235 -10.59 11.95 -10.03
N ASP A 236 -11.32 12.85 -9.37
CA ASP A 236 -10.91 13.54 -8.14
C ASP A 236 -11.45 12.99 -6.82
N THR A 237 -12.14 11.85 -6.79
CA THR A 237 -12.49 11.18 -5.50
C THR A 237 -11.35 10.32 -4.98
N GLY A 238 -10.23 10.97 -4.64
CA GLY A 238 -9.10 10.39 -3.92
C GLY A 238 -9.15 10.74 -2.44
N GLY A 239 -9.90 9.96 -1.66
CA GLY A 239 -9.72 9.85 -0.21
C GLY A 239 -8.70 8.78 0.14
#